data_AF-A0A661QKE3-F1
#
_entry.id   AF-A0A661QKE3-F1
#
_cell.length_a   1.000
_cell.length_b   1.000
_cell.length_c   1.000
_cell.angle_alpha   90.00
_cell.angle_beta   90.00
_cell.angle_gamma   90.00
#
_symmetry.space_group_name_H-M   'P 1'
#
loop_
_entity.id
_entity.type
_entity.pdbx_description
1 polymer ?
#
loop_
_entity_poly.entity_id
_entity_poly.type
_entity_poly.pdbx_seq_one_letter_code
_entity_poly.pdbx_strand_id
1 'polypeptide(L)' 'MEDFELVRKLKKKGEIVTLPVPVFTSSRRWQNIGILKTTLINQLVIAAYFMGIAPEMIARWYRRSKGVSERR' A
#
# COMPACT_ATOMS: atom_id res chain seq x y z
N MET A 1 6.67 5.27 4.82
CA MET A 1 5.62 5.45 3.80
C MET A 1 5.97 6.66 2.97
N GLU A 2 7.19 6.62 2.44
CA GLU A 2 7.74 7.68 1.61
C GLU A 2 7.00 7.74 0.27
N ASP A 3 6.70 6.57 -0.30
CA ASP A 3 5.94 6.43 -1.55
C ASP A 3 4.57 7.12 -1.47
N PHE A 4 3.91 7.08 -0.31
CA PHE A 4 2.62 7.73 -0.11
C PHE A 4 2.71 9.24 0.04
N GLU A 5 3.72 9.75 0.77
CA GLU A 5 3.93 11.21 0.86
C GLU A 5 4.30 11.79 -0.50
N LEU A 6 5.08 11.06 -1.29
CA LEU A 6 5.40 11.38 -2.67
C LEU A 6 4.12 11.44 -3.52
N VAL A 7 3.31 10.37 -3.50
CA VAL A 7 2.02 10.31 -4.21
C VAL A 7 1.07 11.43 -3.77
N ARG A 8 0.99 11.75 -2.47
CA ARG A 8 0.14 12.83 -1.95
C ARG A 8 0.57 14.21 -2.46
N LYS A 9 1.88 14.48 -2.44
CA LYS A 9 2.44 15.73 -2.97
C LYS A 9 2.21 15.84 -4.47
N LEU A 10 2.33 14.72 -5.20
CA LEU A 10 2.08 14.65 -6.65
C LEU A 10 0.60 14.78 -7.01
N LYS A 11 -0.31 14.21 -6.22
CA LYS A 11 -1.77 14.35 -6.42
C LYS A 11 -2.25 15.81 -6.33
N LYS A 12 -1.55 16.65 -5.55
CA LYS A 12 -1.81 18.09 -5.52
C LYS A 12 -1.29 18.83 -6.77
N LYS A 13 -0.39 18.21 -7.53
CA LYS A 13 0.22 18.77 -8.74
C LYS A 13 -0.40 18.27 -10.04
N GLY A 14 -1.24 17.23 -9.99
CA GLY A 14 -1.91 16.67 -11.17
C GLY A 14 -2.61 15.35 -10.90
N GLU A 15 -3.21 14.80 -11.96
CA GLU A 15 -3.89 13.50 -11.92
C GLU A 15 -2.89 12.34 -11.98
N ILE A 16 -3.14 11.29 -11.19
CA ILE A 16 -2.30 10.09 -11.14
C ILE A 16 -2.99 8.99 -11.93
N VAL A 17 -2.34 8.53 -13.00
CA VAL A 17 -2.85 7.47 -13.87
C VAL A 17 -2.05 6.18 -13.68
N THR A 18 -2.74 5.04 -13.74
CA THR A 18 -2.08 3.72 -13.71
C THR A 18 -1.83 3.27 -15.14
N LEU A 19 -0.56 3.05 -15.48
CA LEU A 19 -0.18 2.56 -16.82
C LEU A 19 -0.57 1.08 -16.96
N PRO A 20 -1.11 0.65 -18.12
CA PRO A 20 -1.49 -0.75 -18.35
C PRO A 20 -0.30 -1.68 -18.62
N VAL A 21 0.92 -1.27 -18.25
CA VAL A 21 2.17 -1.99 -18.54
C VAL A 21 2.61 -2.79 -17.32
N PRO A 22 2.84 -4.10 -17.43
CA PRO A 22 3.34 -4.90 -16.33
C PRO A 22 4.81 -4.59 -16.04
N VAL A 23 5.17 -4.50 -14.75
CA VAL A 23 6.56 -4.29 -14.30
C VAL A 23 7.02 -5.51 -13.50
N PHE A 24 8.18 -6.05 -13.85
CA PHE A 24 8.81 -7.12 -13.08
C PHE A 24 9.40 -6.55 -11.79
N THR A 25 8.90 -7.03 -10.64
CA THR A 25 9.40 -6.64 -9.32
C THR A 25 9.77 -7.87 -8.51
N SER A 26 10.73 -7.74 -7.59
CA SER A 26 11.20 -8.87 -6.79
C SER A 26 10.10 -9.39 -5.85
N SER A 27 9.87 -10.71 -5.85
CA SER A 27 8.83 -11.37 -5.06
C SER A 27 9.17 -11.57 -3.58
N ARG A 28 10.27 -10.99 -3.07
CA ARG A 28 10.79 -11.25 -1.70
C ARG A 28 9.74 -11.04 -0.60
N ARG A 29 8.91 -10.00 -0.70
CA ARG A 29 7.84 -9.71 0.27
C ARG A 29 6.71 -10.75 0.21
N TRP A 30 6.41 -11.23 -0.98
CA TRP A 30 5.36 -12.23 -1.22
C TRP A 30 5.75 -13.61 -0.67
N GLN A 31 7.04 -13.95 -0.70
CA GLN A 31 7.57 -15.18 -0.09
C GLN A 31 7.51 -15.17 1.44
N ASN A 32 7.80 -14.04 2.09
CA ASN A 32 7.83 -13.95 3.55
C ASN A 32 6.45 -13.84 4.22
N ILE A 33 5.47 -13.19 3.56
CA ILE A 33 4.14 -12.91 4.15
C ILE A 33 3.03 -13.79 3.55
N GLY A 34 3.30 -14.41 2.40
CA GLY A 34 2.34 -15.15 1.60
C GLY A 34 1.61 -14.27 0.59
N ILE A 35 1.35 -14.84 -0.58
CA ILE A 35 0.73 -14.16 -1.72
C ILE A 35 -0.68 -13.67 -1.37
N LEU A 36 -1.52 -14.56 -0.85
CA LEU A 36 -2.93 -14.26 -0.54
C LEU A 36 -3.07 -13.17 0.52
N LYS A 37 -2.26 -13.24 1.60
CA LYS A 37 -2.30 -12.26 2.68
C LYS A 37 -1.85 -10.88 2.21
N THR A 38 -0.82 -10.83 1.37
CA THR A 38 -0.33 -9.58 0.75
C THR A 38 -1.38 -9.00 -0.21
N THR A 39 -2.02 -9.83 -1.03
CA THR A 39 -3.10 -9.41 -1.94
C THR A 39 -4.29 -8.84 -1.17
N LEU A 40 -4.79 -9.53 -0.14
CA LEU A 40 -5.92 -9.06 0.67
C LEU A 40 -5.65 -7.69 1.31
N ILE A 41 -4.47 -7.52 1.90
CA ILE A 41 -4.06 -6.24 2.49
C ILE A 41 -3.99 -5.16 1.42
N ASN A 42 -3.36 -5.43 0.28
CA ASN A 42 -3.26 -4.47 -0.81
C ASN A 42 -4.65 -4.08 -1.35
N GLN A 43 -5.57 -5.04 -1.49
CA GLN A 43 -6.94 -4.79 -1.94
C GLN A 43 -7.72 -3.93 -0.94
N LEU A 44 -7.58 -4.18 0.37
CA LEU A 44 -8.20 -3.34 1.40
C LEU A 44 -7.67 -1.91 1.39
N VAL A 45 -6.36 -1.73 1.17
CA VAL A 45 -5.72 -0.41 1.03
C VAL A 45 -6.28 0.34 -0.19
N ILE A 46 -6.40 -0.36 -1.33
CA ILE A 46 -6.97 0.20 -2.56
C ILE A 46 -8.44 0.58 -2.37
N ALA A 47 -9.26 -0.32 -1.82
CA ALA A 47 -10.67 -0.07 -1.57
C ALA A 47 -10.90 1.13 -0.62
N ALA A 48 -10.14 1.20 0.47
CA ALA A 48 -10.19 2.34 1.40
C ALA A 48 -9.80 3.66 0.72
N TYR A 49 -8.81 3.64 -0.17
CA TYR A 49 -8.45 4.81 -0.97
C TYR A 49 -9.55 5.23 -1.94
N PHE A 50 -10.20 4.29 -2.63
CA PHE A 50 -11.34 4.58 -3.50
C PHE A 50 -12.54 5.15 -2.74
N MET A 51 -12.72 4.76 -1.48
CA MET A 51 -13.71 5.36 -0.57
C MET A 51 -13.35 6.78 -0.08
N GLY A 52 -12.22 7.35 -0.54
CA GLY A 52 -11.78 8.70 -0.17
C GLY A 52 -11.03 8.78 1.16
N ILE A 53 -10.66 7.64 1.76
CA ILE A 53 -9.92 7.61 3.02
C ILE A 53 -8.48 8.06 2.76
N ALA A 54 -8.06 9.04 3.55
CA ALA A 54 -6.71 9.58 3.47
C ALA A 54 -5.67 8.46 3.70
N PRO A 55 -4.69 8.28 2.79
CA PRO A 55 -3.71 7.20 2.89
C PRO A 55 -2.90 7.24 4.19
N GLU A 56 -2.81 8.39 4.86
CA GLU A 56 -2.16 8.56 6.15
C GLU A 56 -2.91 7.87 7.30
N MET A 57 -4.22 7.69 7.17
CA MET A 57 -5.02 6.89 8.12
C MET A 57 -4.81 5.40 7.87
N ILE A 58 -4.88 4.96 6.61
CA ILE A 58 -4.60 3.57 6.21
C ILE A 58 -3.19 3.18 6.66
N ALA A 59 -2.23 4.08 6.48
CA ALA A 59 -0.86 3.97 6.92
C ALA A 59 -0.71 3.76 8.43
N ARG A 60 -1.49 4.52 9.21
CA ARG A 60 -1.54 4.43 10.67
C ARG A 60 -2.13 3.09 11.10
N TRP A 61 -3.19 2.64 10.44
CA TRP A 61 -3.80 1.34 10.72
C TRP A 61 -2.86 0.20 10.38
N TYR A 62 -2.16 0.27 9.25
CA TYR A 62 -1.17 -0.73 8.86
C TYR A 62 0.01 -0.78 9.84
N ARG A 63 0.54 0.36 10.27
CA ARG A 63 1.59 0.44 11.30
C ARG A 63 1.10 -0.08 12.66
N ARG A 64 -0.14 0.22 13.05
CA ARG A 64 -0.74 -0.24 14.31
C ARG A 64 -1.02 -1.75 14.28
N SER A 65 -1.45 -2.28 13.14
CA SER A 65 -1.68 -3.71 12.90
C SER A 65 -0.36 -4.50 12.84
N LYS A 66 0.74 -3.89 12.39
CA LYS A 66 2.10 -4.45 12.51
C LYS A 66 2.62 -4.59 13.95
N GLY A 67 1.89 -4.11 14.96
CA GLY A 67 2.21 -4.31 16.38
C GLY A 67 2.13 -5.75 16.90
N VAL A 68 1.99 -6.78 16.05
CA VAL A 68 1.86 -8.19 16.47
C VAL A 68 2.76 -9.16 15.68
N SER A 69 3.79 -8.73 14.94
CA SER A 69 4.71 -9.73 14.33
C SER A 69 6.17 -9.33 14.12
N GLU A 70 6.72 -8.45 14.95
CA GLU A 70 8.18 -8.26 15.08
C GLU A 70 8.67 -8.77 16.45
N ARG A 71 8.25 -9.98 16.82
CA ARG A 71 9.04 -10.85 17.70
C ARG A 71 9.30 -12.16 16.98
N ARG A 72 10.42 -12.23 16.27
CA ARG A 72 11.32 -13.38 16.21
C ARG A 72 12.55 -13.01 15.39
#